data_AF-A0A1I7KI94-F1
#
_entry.id   AF-A0A1I7KI94-F1
#
_cell.length_a   1.000
_cell.length_b   1.000
_cell.length_c   1.000
_cell.angle_alpha   90.00
_cell.angle_beta   90.00
_cell.angle_gamma   90.00
#
_symmetry.space_group_name_H-M   'P 1'
#
loop_
_entity.id
_entity.type
_entity.pdbx_description
1 polymer ?
#
loop_
_entity_poly.entity_id
_entity_poly.type
_entity_poly.pdbx_seq_one_letter_code
_entity_poly.pdbx_strand_id
1 'polypeptide(L)'
;MKKTTLSKVTTVLAKIIEVISFAGVGITVTALISLAILLATGHLNQQMFNDVFTNAQINTAGSQAFIKDGQFYFPGFFLYFGIITIQAFFAGLIFHNIGKIFALDAGSPFSAENVKRIRNIGIFALALPIVKIVLPLLGLIFGANALMGVSAYEFLFALVALSLSQYFAYGAELEKDVDGLL
;
A
#
# COMPACT_ATOMS: atom_id res chain seq x y z
N MET A 1 16.68 14.50 17.15
CA MET A 1 17.64 13.96 16.16
C MET A 1 18.42 15.09 15.49
N LYS A 2 19.73 14.95 15.22
CA LYS A 2 20.50 16.01 14.55
C LYS A 2 19.98 16.18 13.12
N LYS A 3 19.60 17.41 12.75
CA LYS A 3 19.05 17.71 11.42
C LYS A 3 20.13 17.49 10.36
N THR A 4 19.83 16.61 9.40
CA THR A 4 20.73 16.31 8.26
C THR A 4 20.04 16.63 6.95
N THR A 5 20.82 16.87 5.89
CA THR A 5 20.31 16.97 4.52
C THR A 5 19.49 15.74 4.15
N LEU A 6 19.96 14.55 4.58
CA LEU A 6 19.25 13.29 4.38
C LEU A 6 17.85 13.33 4.98
N SER A 7 17.69 13.74 6.25
CA SER A 7 16.37 13.81 6.91
C SER A 7 15.39 14.73 6.16
N LYS A 8 15.86 15.86 5.63
CA LYS A 8 15.03 16.78 4.86
C LYS A 8 14.57 16.16 3.54
N VAL A 9 15.51 15.55 2.81
CA VAL A 9 15.23 14.86 1.55
C VAL A 9 14.25 13.71 1.77
N THR A 10 14.46 12.89 2.81
CA THR A 10 13.55 11.80 3.17
C THR A 10 12.13 12.30 3.43
N THR A 11 11.97 13.39 4.17
CA THR A 11 10.65 13.99 4.45
C THR A 11 9.94 14.47 3.18
N VAL A 12 10.67 15.15 2.29
CA VAL A 12 10.12 15.64 1.02
C VAL A 12 9.71 14.48 0.12
N LEU A 13 10.58 13.50 -0.07
CA LEU A 13 10.29 12.33 -0.90
C LEU A 13 9.13 11.52 -0.34
N ALA A 14 9.09 11.32 0.98
CA ALA A 14 7.98 10.65 1.63
C ALA A 14 6.67 11.39 1.38
N LYS A 15 6.66 12.73 1.46
CA LYS A 15 5.45 13.51 1.19
C LYS A 15 4.99 13.42 -0.27
N ILE A 16 5.92 13.46 -1.23
CA ILE A 16 5.60 13.29 -2.65
C ILE A 16 4.95 11.92 -2.89
N ILE A 17 5.55 10.85 -2.37
CA ILE A 17 5.04 9.49 -2.59
C ILE A 17 3.71 9.27 -1.83
N GLU A 18 3.55 9.82 -0.63
CA GLU A 18 2.29 9.83 0.11
C GLU A 18 1.16 10.44 -0.73
N VAL A 19 1.38 11.63 -1.30
CA VAL A 19 0.39 12.33 -2.13
C VAL A 19 0.07 11.55 -3.39
N ILE A 20 1.07 11.03 -4.10
CA ILE A 20 0.87 10.20 -5.30
C ILE A 20 0.06 8.95 -4.97
N SER A 21 0.35 8.31 -3.84
CA SER A 21 -0.35 7.08 -3.41
C SER A 21 -1.82 7.36 -3.11
N PHE A 22 -2.14 8.41 -2.36
CA PHE A 22 -3.54 8.78 -2.09
C PHE A 22 -4.27 9.32 -3.32
N ALA A 23 -3.58 10.00 -4.24
CA ALA A 23 -4.17 10.35 -5.53
C ALA A 23 -4.52 9.09 -6.33
N GLY A 24 -3.65 8.07 -6.32
CA GLY A 24 -3.92 6.76 -6.91
C GLY A 24 -5.16 6.07 -6.31
N VAL A 25 -5.36 6.16 -4.99
CA VAL A 25 -6.59 5.70 -4.33
C VAL A 25 -7.81 6.43 -4.90
N GLY A 26 -7.77 7.76 -4.97
CA GLY A 26 -8.89 8.55 -5.52
C GLY A 26 -9.24 8.16 -6.95
N ILE A 27 -8.23 8.01 -7.81
CA ILE A 27 -8.41 7.62 -9.22
C ILE A 27 -9.03 6.22 -9.32
N THR A 28 -8.48 5.25 -8.60
CA THR A 28 -8.93 3.85 -8.68
C THR A 28 -10.33 3.66 -8.09
N VAL A 29 -10.65 4.30 -6.97
CA VAL A 29 -12.00 4.29 -6.40
C VAL A 29 -13.02 4.93 -7.35
N THR A 30 -12.66 6.08 -7.95
CA THR A 30 -13.55 6.75 -8.92
C THR A 30 -13.80 5.88 -10.16
N ALA A 31 -12.77 5.20 -10.64
CA ALA A 31 -12.89 4.26 -11.76
C ALA A 31 -13.81 3.08 -11.40
N LEU A 32 -13.67 2.50 -10.21
CA LEU A 32 -14.51 1.41 -9.72
C LEU A 32 -15.98 1.83 -9.60
N ILE A 33 -16.25 2.99 -9.01
CA ILE A 33 -17.62 3.52 -8.87
C ILE A 33 -18.22 3.80 -10.25
N SER A 34 -17.47 4.47 -11.14
CA SER A 34 -17.94 4.79 -12.49
C SER A 34 -18.28 3.51 -13.26
N LEU A 35 -17.43 2.49 -13.18
CA LEU A 35 -17.68 1.20 -13.81
C LEU A 35 -18.94 0.52 -13.25
N ALA A 36 -19.12 0.52 -11.94
CA ALA A 36 -20.31 -0.05 -11.29
C ALA A 36 -21.60 0.65 -11.74
N ILE A 37 -21.59 1.98 -11.87
CA ILE A 37 -22.73 2.76 -12.35
C ILE A 37 -23.04 2.43 -13.81
N LEU A 38 -22.03 2.40 -14.69
CA LEU A 38 -22.22 2.10 -16.10
C LEU A 38 -22.79 0.69 -16.32
N LEU A 39 -22.37 -0.28 -15.50
CA LEU A 39 -22.90 -1.64 -15.51
C LEU A 39 -24.34 -1.70 -15.01
N ALA A 40 -24.62 -1.09 -13.86
CA ALA A 40 -25.95 -1.10 -13.26
C ALA A 40 -27.00 -0.41 -14.13
N THR A 41 -26.58 0.59 -14.91
CA THR A 41 -27.46 1.34 -15.83
C THR A 41 -27.52 0.75 -17.24
N GLY A 42 -26.78 -0.33 -17.52
CA GLY A 42 -26.74 -0.98 -18.83
C GLY A 42 -26.01 -0.19 -19.93
N HIS A 43 -25.36 0.94 -19.60
CA HIS A 43 -24.56 1.73 -20.54
C HIS A 43 -23.21 1.07 -20.89
N LEU A 44 -22.82 0.04 -20.12
CA LEU A 44 -21.67 -0.81 -20.41
C LEU A 44 -22.06 -2.27 -20.28
N ASN A 45 -21.75 -3.06 -21.30
CA ASN A 45 -21.87 -4.51 -21.27
C ASN A 45 -20.49 -5.17 -21.48
N GLN A 46 -20.43 -6.49 -21.28
CA GLN A 46 -19.18 -7.25 -21.31
C GLN A 46 -18.48 -7.19 -22.67
N GLN A 47 -19.23 -7.14 -23.76
CA GLN A 47 -18.68 -7.04 -25.11
C GLN A 47 -18.02 -5.67 -25.32
N MET A 48 -18.73 -4.58 -25.03
CA MET A 48 -18.19 -3.22 -25.12
C MET A 48 -16.95 -3.04 -24.25
N PHE A 49 -16.94 -3.63 -23.06
CA PHE A 49 -15.78 -3.59 -22.17
C PHE A 49 -14.57 -4.31 -22.78
N ASN A 50 -14.77 -5.52 -23.31
CA ASN A 50 -13.71 -6.26 -23.98
C ASN A 50 -13.20 -5.51 -25.22
N ASP A 51 -14.09 -4.90 -26.01
CA ASP A 51 -13.71 -4.12 -27.18
C ASP A 51 -12.76 -2.98 -26.80
N VAL A 52 -13.07 -2.23 -25.72
CA VAL A 52 -12.22 -1.15 -25.20
C VAL A 52 -10.85 -1.65 -24.73
N PHE A 53 -10.82 -2.80 -24.07
CA PHE A 53 -9.60 -3.39 -23.51
C PHE A 53 -8.95 -4.44 -24.42
N THR A 54 -9.33 -4.49 -25.70
CA THR A 54 -8.76 -5.45 -26.66
C THR A 54 -7.25 -5.25 -26.74
N ASN A 55 -6.49 -6.31 -26.51
CA ASN A 55 -5.02 -6.30 -26.42
C ASN A 55 -4.41 -5.46 -25.29
N ALA A 56 -5.20 -4.95 -24.35
CA ALA A 56 -4.67 -4.21 -23.22
C ALA A 56 -3.94 -5.16 -22.26
N GLN A 57 -2.69 -4.84 -21.93
CA GLN A 57 -1.95 -5.50 -20.85
C GLN A 57 -1.94 -4.56 -19.65
N ILE A 58 -2.73 -4.90 -18.64
CA ILE A 58 -2.77 -4.14 -17.39
C ILE A 58 -1.92 -4.89 -16.37
N ASN A 59 -0.75 -4.32 -16.06
CA ASN A 59 0.15 -4.80 -15.02
C ASN A 59 0.45 -3.65 -14.06
N THR A 60 0.39 -3.93 -12.76
CA THR A 60 0.72 -2.95 -11.72
C THR A 60 1.32 -3.71 -10.55
N ALA A 61 2.50 -3.29 -10.08
CA ALA A 61 3.16 -3.87 -8.91
C ALA A 61 3.30 -5.42 -8.95
N GLY A 62 3.61 -5.99 -10.13
CA GLY A 62 3.78 -7.44 -10.32
C GLY A 62 2.46 -8.22 -10.39
N SER A 63 1.35 -7.51 -10.48
CA SER A 63 -0.01 -8.05 -10.55
C SER A 63 -0.60 -7.83 -11.93
N GLN A 64 -1.08 -8.90 -12.55
CA GLN A 64 -1.81 -8.82 -13.82
C GLN A 64 -3.32 -8.80 -13.56
N ALA A 65 -4.05 -8.07 -14.41
CA ALA A 65 -5.51 -8.07 -14.33
C ALA A 65 -6.09 -9.45 -14.64
N PHE A 66 -7.19 -9.79 -13.97
CA PHE A 66 -7.80 -11.12 -14.05
C PHE A 66 -8.50 -11.28 -15.39
N ILE A 67 -8.14 -12.33 -16.11
CA ILE A 67 -8.67 -12.67 -17.42
C ILE A 67 -9.38 -14.03 -17.31
N LYS A 68 -10.56 -14.12 -17.93
CA LYS A 68 -11.35 -15.35 -18.04
C LYS A 68 -11.53 -15.65 -19.53
N ASP A 69 -11.15 -16.87 -19.94
CA ASP A 69 -11.22 -17.32 -21.35
C ASP A 69 -10.53 -16.37 -22.34
N GLY A 70 -9.43 -15.74 -21.93
CA GLY A 70 -8.67 -14.79 -22.75
C GLY A 70 -9.27 -13.37 -22.82
N GLN A 71 -10.38 -13.11 -22.10
CA GLN A 71 -11.06 -11.82 -22.07
C GLN A 71 -11.10 -11.23 -20.66
N PHE A 72 -11.20 -9.90 -20.58
CA PHE A 72 -11.50 -9.26 -19.30
C PHE A 72 -12.92 -9.61 -18.87
N TYR A 73 -13.17 -9.68 -17.57
CA TYR A 73 -14.51 -9.88 -17.03
C TYR A 73 -14.72 -9.00 -15.81
N PHE A 74 -15.94 -8.48 -15.62
CA PHE A 74 -16.17 -7.42 -14.63
C PHE A 74 -15.73 -7.77 -13.21
N PRO A 75 -16.12 -8.92 -12.61
CA PRO A 75 -15.67 -9.25 -11.26
C PRO A 75 -14.15 -9.27 -11.10
N GLY A 76 -13.42 -9.76 -12.12
CA GLY A 76 -11.96 -9.78 -12.12
C GLY A 76 -11.35 -8.39 -12.15
N PHE A 77 -11.95 -7.49 -12.93
CA PHE A 77 -11.53 -6.10 -12.98
C PHE A 77 -11.79 -5.38 -11.65
N PHE A 78 -12.95 -5.61 -11.03
CA PHE A 78 -13.26 -5.08 -9.69
C PHE A 78 -12.25 -5.58 -8.64
N LEU A 79 -11.93 -6.87 -8.65
CA LEU A 79 -10.92 -7.43 -7.75
C LEU A 79 -9.53 -6.84 -8.00
N TYR A 80 -9.12 -6.72 -9.26
CA TYR A 80 -7.83 -6.15 -9.63
C TYR A 80 -7.67 -4.70 -9.17
N PHE A 81 -8.62 -3.84 -9.51
CA PHE A 81 -8.60 -2.44 -9.12
C PHE A 81 -8.78 -2.28 -7.61
N GLY A 82 -9.54 -3.17 -6.95
CA GLY A 82 -9.62 -3.23 -5.50
C GLY A 82 -8.25 -3.50 -4.85
N ILE A 83 -7.47 -4.45 -5.39
CA ILE A 83 -6.11 -4.74 -4.92
C ILE A 83 -5.21 -3.52 -5.08
N ILE A 84 -5.21 -2.89 -6.26
CA ILE A 84 -4.39 -1.68 -6.51
C ILE A 84 -4.79 -0.56 -5.55
N THR A 85 -6.08 -0.37 -5.31
CA THR A 85 -6.61 0.64 -4.37
C THR A 85 -6.06 0.41 -2.96
N ILE A 86 -6.16 -0.82 -2.47
CA ILE A 86 -5.69 -1.20 -1.13
C ILE A 86 -4.16 -1.05 -1.03
N GLN A 87 -3.42 -1.46 -2.06
CA GLN A 87 -1.97 -1.29 -2.10
C GLN A 87 -1.56 0.19 -2.06
N ALA A 88 -2.19 1.02 -2.89
CA ALA A 88 -1.95 2.46 -2.91
C ALA A 88 -2.30 3.10 -1.54
N PHE A 89 -3.38 2.65 -0.91
CA PHE A 89 -3.77 3.13 0.42
C PHE A 89 -2.71 2.81 1.48
N PHE A 90 -2.26 1.55 1.57
CA PHE A 90 -1.21 1.17 2.53
C PHE A 90 0.13 1.83 2.22
N ALA A 91 0.50 1.99 0.94
CA ALA A 91 1.69 2.74 0.55
C ALA A 91 1.60 4.19 1.06
N GLY A 92 0.47 4.87 0.84
CA GLY A 92 0.24 6.22 1.35
C GLY A 92 0.42 6.31 2.87
N LEU A 93 -0.13 5.36 3.62
CA LEU A 93 0.05 5.29 5.08
C LEU A 93 1.50 5.03 5.51
N ILE A 94 2.25 4.18 4.80
CA ILE A 94 3.67 3.94 5.07
C ILE A 94 4.45 5.25 4.92
N PHE A 95 4.29 5.92 3.77
CA PHE A 95 5.03 7.15 3.49
C PHE A 95 4.59 8.33 4.38
N HIS A 96 3.32 8.37 4.79
CA HIS A 96 2.85 9.31 5.81
C HIS A 96 3.62 9.15 7.14
N ASN A 97 3.81 7.90 7.59
CA ASN A 97 4.54 7.63 8.83
C ASN A 97 6.03 7.94 8.68
N ILE A 98 6.65 7.59 7.54
CA ILE A 98 8.05 7.94 7.24
C ILE A 98 8.23 9.46 7.29
N GLY A 99 7.39 10.22 6.58
CA GLY A 99 7.49 11.68 6.53
C GLY A 99 7.40 12.32 7.91
N LYS A 100 6.55 11.80 8.80
CA LYS A 100 6.43 12.29 10.18
C LYS A 100 7.61 11.93 11.08
N ILE A 101 8.26 10.78 10.90
CA ILE A 101 9.46 10.40 11.66
C ILE A 101 10.63 11.36 11.37
N PHE A 102 10.76 11.81 10.12
CA PHE A 102 11.86 12.66 9.67
C PHE A 102 11.50 14.16 9.60
N ALA A 103 10.29 14.54 10.03
CA ALA A 103 9.82 15.92 10.00
C ALA A 103 10.70 16.85 10.87
N LEU A 104 10.66 18.15 10.56
CA LEU A 104 11.53 19.16 11.20
C LEU A 104 11.25 19.35 12.70
N ASP A 105 10.06 18.98 13.13
CA ASP A 105 9.50 19.00 14.49
C ASP A 105 9.40 17.59 15.11
N ALA A 106 9.89 16.55 14.42
CA ALA A 106 9.96 15.22 14.98
C ALA A 106 10.94 15.24 16.17
N GLY A 107 10.41 15.08 17.38
CA GLY A 107 11.15 15.16 18.65
C GLY A 107 12.21 14.06 18.82
N SER A 108 12.20 13.36 19.96
CA SER A 108 13.09 12.20 20.14
C SER A 108 12.74 11.11 19.12
N PRO A 109 13.73 10.48 18.46
CA PRO A 109 13.49 9.27 17.68
C PRO A 109 12.85 8.16 18.51
N PHE A 110 13.06 8.15 19.83
CA PHE A 110 12.47 7.20 20.77
C PHE A 110 11.17 7.70 21.43
N SER A 111 10.61 8.83 20.97
CA SER A 111 9.28 9.23 21.43
C SER A 111 8.26 8.14 21.14
N ALA A 112 7.30 7.94 22.05
CA ALA A 112 6.25 6.92 21.91
C ALA A 112 5.50 7.03 20.56
N GLU A 113 5.30 8.25 20.07
CA GLU A 113 4.73 8.50 18.74
C GLU A 113 5.61 7.94 17.62
N ASN A 114 6.92 8.20 17.63
CA ASN A 114 7.83 7.69 16.59
C ASN A 114 7.97 6.16 16.64
N VAL A 115 8.02 5.57 17.84
CA VAL A 115 7.98 4.10 18.01
C VAL A 115 6.72 3.52 17.37
N LYS A 116 5.55 4.12 17.65
CA LYS A 116 4.27 3.72 17.04
C LYS A 116 4.28 3.88 15.52
N ARG A 117 4.88 4.94 14.98
CA ARG A 117 5.01 5.16 13.52
C ARG A 117 5.84 4.05 12.86
N ILE A 118 6.97 3.67 13.45
CA ILE A 118 7.81 2.58 12.94
C ILE A 118 7.03 1.26 12.96
N ARG A 119 6.31 0.97 14.05
CA ARG A 119 5.44 -0.22 14.14
C ARG A 119 4.36 -0.20 13.06
N ASN A 120 3.69 0.94 12.84
CA ASN A 120 2.67 1.09 11.81
C ASN A 120 3.25 0.85 10.40
N ILE A 121 4.45 1.35 10.09
CA ILE A 121 5.14 1.06 8.83
C ILE A 121 5.28 -0.45 8.64
N GLY A 122 5.75 -1.17 9.65
CA GLY A 122 5.87 -2.63 9.61
C GLY A 122 4.53 -3.35 9.38
N ILE A 123 3.48 -2.95 10.10
CA ILE A 123 2.13 -3.55 9.94
C ILE A 123 1.57 -3.30 8.53
N PHE A 124 1.65 -2.06 8.03
CA PHE A 124 1.14 -1.72 6.70
C PHE A 124 1.97 -2.38 5.59
N ALA A 125 3.29 -2.45 5.77
CA ALA A 125 4.17 -3.17 4.86
C ALA A 125 3.85 -4.67 4.81
N LEU A 126 3.47 -5.28 5.94
CA LEU A 126 3.05 -6.68 5.99
C LEU A 126 1.68 -6.91 5.32
N ALA A 127 0.79 -5.91 5.40
CA ALA A 127 -0.51 -5.99 4.75
C ALA A 127 -0.40 -6.07 3.22
N LEU A 128 0.60 -5.42 2.61
CA LEU A 128 0.80 -5.42 1.15
C LEU A 128 0.93 -6.83 0.54
N PRO A 129 1.88 -7.68 0.95
CA PRO A 129 1.98 -9.03 0.41
C PRO A 129 0.80 -9.92 0.81
N ILE A 130 0.16 -9.71 1.97
CA ILE A 130 -1.06 -10.46 2.36
C ILE A 130 -2.20 -10.16 1.37
N VAL A 131 -2.42 -8.89 1.01
CA VAL A 131 -3.43 -8.47 0.04
C VAL A 131 -3.17 -9.10 -1.33
N LYS A 132 -1.89 -9.16 -1.75
CA LYS A 132 -1.48 -9.83 -3.00
C LYS A 132 -1.73 -11.35 -3.00
N ILE A 133 -1.84 -11.99 -1.84
CA ILE A 133 -2.15 -13.43 -1.73
C ILE A 133 -3.67 -13.63 -1.65
N VAL A 134 -4.34 -12.93 -0.73
CA VAL A 134 -5.73 -13.21 -0.36
C VAL A 134 -6.71 -12.86 -1.48
N LEU A 135 -6.60 -11.67 -2.09
CA LEU A 135 -7.60 -11.23 -3.05
C LEU A 135 -7.57 -12.03 -4.37
N PRO A 136 -6.41 -12.49 -4.89
CA PRO A 136 -6.40 -13.42 -6.03
C PRO A 136 -7.02 -14.78 -5.75
N LEU A 137 -6.92 -15.29 -4.51
CA LEU A 137 -7.61 -16.53 -4.14
C LEU A 137 -9.13 -16.38 -4.27
N LEU A 138 -9.69 -15.19 -4.05
CA LEU A 138 -11.09 -14.92 -4.33
C LEU A 138 -11.39 -14.95 -5.84
N GLY A 139 -10.45 -14.50 -6.69
CA GLY A 139 -10.58 -14.58 -8.15
C GLY A 139 -10.68 -16.02 -8.66
N LEU A 140 -9.99 -16.97 -8.01
CA LEU A 140 -10.11 -18.41 -8.34
C LEU A 140 -11.53 -18.93 -8.11
N ILE A 141 -12.24 -18.44 -7.07
CA ILE A 141 -13.64 -18.81 -6.81
C ILE A 141 -14.55 -18.40 -7.98
N PHE A 142 -14.22 -17.30 -8.66
CA PHE A 142 -14.97 -16.81 -9.83
C PHE A 142 -14.47 -17.39 -11.17
N GLY A 143 -13.56 -18.36 -11.14
CA GLY A 143 -13.03 -19.04 -12.31
C GLY A 143 -12.09 -18.17 -13.14
N ALA A 144 -11.33 -17.30 -12.50
CA ALA A 144 -10.34 -16.48 -13.18
C ALA A 144 -8.92 -16.78 -12.73
N ASN A 145 -8.01 -16.72 -13.70
CA ASN A 145 -6.60 -16.87 -13.45
C ASN A 145 -6.02 -15.51 -13.02
N ALA A 146 -5.38 -15.48 -11.85
CA ALA A 146 -4.47 -14.42 -11.51
C ALA A 146 -3.14 -14.97 -11.05
N LEU A 147 -2.10 -14.39 -11.64
CA LEU A 147 -0.74 -14.49 -11.16
C LEU A 147 -0.41 -13.15 -10.50
N MET A 148 -0.23 -13.18 -9.18
CA MET A 148 0.37 -12.06 -8.46
C MET A 148 1.74 -12.46 -7.96
N GLY A 149 2.74 -11.72 -8.41
CA GLY A 149 4.10 -11.86 -7.90
C GLY A 149 4.16 -11.29 -6.49
N VAL A 150 4.45 -12.15 -5.51
CA VAL A 150 4.79 -11.73 -4.14
C VAL A 150 6.27 -12.00 -3.94
N SER A 151 7.01 -10.97 -3.55
CA SER A 151 8.43 -11.11 -3.23
C SER A 151 8.64 -11.40 -1.75
N ALA A 152 9.52 -12.35 -1.43
CA ALA A 152 9.96 -12.59 -0.06
C ALA A 152 10.58 -11.33 0.59
N TYR A 153 11.13 -10.42 -0.22
CA TYR A 153 11.65 -9.14 0.26
C TYR A 153 10.57 -8.22 0.84
N GLU A 154 9.32 -8.33 0.40
CA GLU A 154 8.20 -7.55 0.95
C GLU A 154 7.91 -7.97 2.41
N PHE A 155 7.89 -9.28 2.67
CA PHE A 155 7.76 -9.81 4.01
C PHE A 155 8.97 -9.45 4.88
N LEU A 156 10.18 -9.62 4.35
CA LEU A 156 11.40 -9.31 5.10
C LEU A 156 11.44 -7.83 5.51
N PHE A 157 11.12 -6.91 4.60
CA PHE A 157 11.07 -5.49 4.90
C PHE A 157 10.07 -5.18 6.02
N ALA A 158 8.87 -5.77 5.97
CA ALA A 158 7.86 -5.60 7.00
C ALA A 158 8.32 -6.13 8.37
N LEU A 159 8.91 -7.32 8.40
CA LEU A 159 9.44 -7.92 9.63
C LEU A 159 10.59 -7.12 10.21
N VAL A 160 11.50 -6.61 9.37
CA VAL A 160 12.59 -5.73 9.81
C VAL A 160 12.04 -4.44 10.43
N ALA A 161 11.06 -3.80 9.80
CA ALA A 161 10.43 -2.61 10.38
C ALA A 161 9.74 -2.89 11.72
N LEU A 162 9.05 -4.03 11.86
CA LEU A 162 8.46 -4.46 13.13
C LEU A 162 9.52 -4.71 14.20
N SER A 163 10.60 -5.41 13.87
CA SER A 163 11.72 -5.63 14.80
C SER A 163 12.38 -4.32 15.22
N LEU A 164 12.61 -3.39 14.28
CA LEU A 164 13.13 -2.06 14.59
C LEU A 164 12.21 -1.30 15.55
N SER A 165 10.89 -1.43 15.41
CA SER A 165 9.96 -0.80 16.36
C SER A 165 10.17 -1.29 17.80
N GLN A 166 10.56 -2.54 18.00
CA GLN A 166 10.86 -3.10 19.32
C GLN A 166 12.18 -2.56 19.88
N TYR A 167 13.22 -2.47 19.05
CA TYR A 167 14.49 -1.85 19.46
C TYR A 167 14.30 -0.38 19.86
N PHE A 168 13.50 0.37 19.12
CA PHE A 168 13.19 1.76 19.45
C PHE A 168 12.33 1.90 20.71
N ALA A 169 11.41 0.95 20.96
CA ALA A 169 10.64 0.92 22.20
C ALA A 169 11.56 0.71 23.42
N TYR A 170 12.50 -0.23 23.33
CA TYR A 170 13.49 -0.43 24.39
C TYR A 170 14.41 0.79 24.57
N GLY A 171 14.82 1.44 23.47
CA GLY A 171 15.56 2.70 23.54
C GLY A 171 14.78 3.82 24.25
N ALA A 172 13.45 3.86 24.09
CA ALA A 172 12.59 4.81 24.78
C ALA A 172 12.51 4.56 26.29
N GLU A 173 12.50 3.28 26.70
CA GLU A 173 12.56 2.88 28.10
C GLU A 173 13.90 3.32 28.72
N LEU A 174 15.01 3.09 28.03
CA LEU A 174 16.33 3.54 28.49
C LEU A 174 16.46 5.07 28.59
N GLU A 175 15.93 5.82 27.61
CA GLU A 175 15.91 7.30 27.66
C GLU A 175 15.13 7.79 28.88
N LYS A 176 13.97 7.18 29.16
CA LYS A 176 13.16 7.50 30.34
C LYS A 176 13.88 7.18 31.66
N ASP A 177 14.57 6.05 31.73
CA ASP A 177 15.30 5.64 32.94
C ASP A 177 16.46 6.59 33.24
N VAL A 178 17.15 7.10 32.20
CA VAL A 178 18.23 8.10 32.36
C VAL A 178 17.67 9.48 32.72
N ASP A 179 16.61 9.92 32.05
CA ASP A 179 15.96 11.21 32.35
C ASP A 179 15.36 11.23 33.77
N GLY A 180 14.93 10.08 34.29
CA GLY A 180 14.43 9.93 35.67
C GLY A 180 15.51 9.92 36.75
N LEU A 181 16.79 9.88 36.37
CA LEU A 181 17.94 9.93 37.28
C LEU A 181 18.56 11.34 37.42
N LEU A 182 18.11 12.31 36.62
CA LEU A 182 18.52 13.72 36.64
C LEU A 182 17.51 14.59 37.41
#